data_AF-A0A965W1N4-F1
#
_entry.id   AF-A0A965W1N4-F1
#
_cell.length_a   1.000
_cell.length_b   1.000
_cell.length_c   1.000
_cell.angle_alpha   90.00
_cell.angle_beta   90.00
_cell.angle_gamma   90.00
#
_symmetry.space_group_name_H-M   'P 1'
#
loop_
_entity.id
_entity.type
_entity.pdbx_description
1 polymer ?
#
loop_
_entity_poly.entity_id
_entity_poly.type
_entity_poly.pdbx_seq_one_letter_code
_entity_poly.pdbx_strand_id
1 'polypeptide(L)'
;MVYHQAGTADVVKDYVIKRTGTNWTFELDEKDGIVIDMRLMGNVFYDFFETAGMFFTSRLSKEKNDLFFELMGGMKSDYRLTTTGSSEVTNVYSYPPAFVQRVQLKKLKK
;
A
#
# COMPACT_ATOMS: atom_id res chain seq x y z
N MET A 1 -13.29 -3.03 1.37
CA MET A 1 -12.00 -3.74 1.37
C MET A 1 -11.91 -4.55 2.66
N VAL A 2 -11.46 -5.81 2.60
CA VAL A 2 -11.34 -6.66 3.80
C VAL A 2 -9.85 -6.83 4.11
N TYR A 3 -9.45 -6.43 5.31
CA TYR A 3 -8.10 -6.64 5.82
C TYR A 3 -8.10 -7.80 6.81
N HIS A 4 -7.13 -8.69 6.66
CA HIS A 4 -6.91 -9.79 7.60
C HIS A 4 -5.69 -9.44 8.45
N GLN A 5 -5.90 -9.07 9.71
CA GLN A 5 -4.79 -8.90 10.64
C GLN A 5 -4.74 -10.13 11.55
N ALA A 6 -3.54 -10.73 11.68
CA ALA A 6 -3.37 -11.95 12.46
C ALA A 6 -3.75 -11.70 13.93
N GLY A 7 -4.72 -12.47 14.43
CA GLY A 7 -5.20 -12.37 15.82
C GLY A 7 -6.30 -11.34 16.07
N THR A 8 -6.81 -10.66 15.04
CA THR A 8 -7.98 -9.76 15.15
C THR A 8 -9.10 -10.19 14.19
N ALA A 9 -10.31 -9.68 14.43
CA ALA A 9 -11.43 -9.87 13.51
C ALA A 9 -11.15 -9.18 12.17
N ASP A 10 -11.68 -9.76 11.09
CA ASP A 10 -11.64 -9.15 9.76
C ASP A 10 -12.18 -7.73 9.79
N VAL A 11 -11.39 -6.78 9.29
CA VAL A 11 -11.79 -5.38 9.24
C VAL A 11 -12.31 -5.08 7.85
N VAL A 12 -13.60 -4.71 7.77
CA VAL A 12 -14.22 -4.25 6.53
C VAL A 12 -14.20 -2.73 6.50
N LYS A 13 -13.51 -2.16 5.51
CA LYS A 13 -13.46 -0.72 5.25
C LYS A 13 -14.27 -0.35 4.01
N ASP A 14 -15.06 0.71 4.10
CA ASP A 14 -15.58 1.40 2.92
C ASP A 14 -14.43 2.10 2.21
N TYR A 15 -14.51 2.28 0.89
CA TYR A 15 -13.47 2.99 0.16
C TYR A 15 -14.02 3.65 -1.11
N VAL A 16 -13.43 4.78 -1.49
CA VAL A 16 -13.64 5.45 -2.78
C VAL A 16 -12.31 5.88 -3.34
N ILE A 17 -12.09 5.60 -4.63
CA ILE A 17 -10.95 6.13 -5.37
C ILE A 17 -11.39 7.37 -6.12
N LYS A 18 -10.74 8.51 -5.86
CA LYS A 18 -11.03 9.80 -6.48
C LYS A 18 -9.82 10.29 -7.24
N ARG A 19 -10.04 10.99 -8.35
CA ARG A 19 -8.97 11.71 -9.05
C ARG A 19 -8.84 13.10 -8.46
N THR A 20 -7.64 13.50 -8.05
CA THR A 20 -7.42 14.72 -7.25
C THR A 20 -6.50 15.75 -7.90
N GLY A 21 -6.02 15.50 -9.13
CA GLY A 21 -5.23 16.48 -9.89
C GLY A 21 -4.97 16.11 -11.35
N THR A 22 -3.91 16.69 -11.92
CA THR A 22 -3.44 16.43 -13.28
C THR A 22 -2.63 15.12 -13.38
N ASN A 23 -2.71 14.50 -14.57
CA ASN A 23 -2.10 13.24 -15.00
C ASN A 23 -1.67 12.26 -13.90
N TRP A 24 -2.57 11.32 -13.61
CA TRP A 24 -2.33 10.06 -12.90
C TRP A 24 -2.20 10.10 -11.37
N THR A 25 -2.57 11.19 -10.71
CA THR A 25 -2.71 11.24 -9.23
C THR A 25 -4.15 10.99 -8.80
N PHE A 26 -4.31 10.18 -7.75
CA PHE A 26 -5.58 9.77 -7.17
C PHE A 26 -5.48 9.69 -5.65
N GLU A 27 -6.62 9.65 -4.97
CA GLU A 27 -6.74 9.41 -3.54
C GLU A 27 -7.60 8.18 -3.29
N LEU A 28 -7.17 7.31 -2.38
CA LEU A 28 -7.99 6.28 -1.76
C LEU A 28 -8.50 6.84 -0.43
N ASP A 29 -9.81 7.11 -0.38
CA ASP A 29 -10.52 7.63 0.80
C ASP A 29 -11.28 6.50 1.48
N GLU A 30 -10.85 6.08 2.67
CA GLU A 30 -11.44 4.99 3.47
C GLU A 30 -12.69 5.41 4.27
N LYS A 31 -13.15 6.67 4.13
CA LYS A 31 -14.37 7.20 4.77
C LYS A 31 -14.37 7.24 6.29
N ASP A 32 -13.21 7.09 6.91
CA ASP A 32 -13.01 7.17 8.36
C ASP A 32 -11.96 8.21 8.76
N GLY A 33 -11.60 9.11 7.82
CA GLY A 33 -10.57 10.13 7.99
C GLY A 33 -9.20 9.72 7.44
N ILE A 34 -9.03 8.47 6.99
CA ILE A 34 -7.81 8.01 6.31
C ILE A 34 -7.91 8.28 4.82
N VAL A 35 -6.95 9.04 4.29
CA VAL A 35 -6.78 9.32 2.87
C VAL A 35 -5.35 8.93 2.47
N ILE A 36 -5.23 8.11 1.43
CA ILE A 36 -3.95 7.60 0.92
C ILE A 36 -3.76 8.09 -0.51
N ASP A 37 -2.64 8.78 -0.75
CA ASP A 37 -2.26 9.22 -2.08
C ASP A 37 -1.81 8.04 -2.94
N MET A 38 -2.34 7.98 -4.16
CA MET A 38 -2.05 6.94 -5.14
C MET A 38 -1.56 7.53 -6.45
N ARG A 39 -0.68 6.79 -7.11
CA ARG A 39 -0.26 7.06 -8.48
C ARG A 39 -0.71 5.93 -9.40
N LEU A 40 -1.37 6.28 -10.51
CA LEU A 40 -1.65 5.32 -11.58
C LEU A 40 -0.44 5.24 -12.53
N MET A 41 0.14 4.06 -12.68
CA MET A 41 1.25 3.80 -13.59
C MET A 41 0.87 2.60 -14.47
N GLY A 42 0.68 2.86 -15.77
CA GLY A 42 0.05 1.89 -16.66
C GLY A 42 -1.40 1.64 -16.26
N ASN A 43 -1.73 0.40 -15.90
CA ASN A 43 -3.09 -0.01 -15.47
C ASN A 43 -3.12 -0.45 -14.00
N VAL A 44 -2.25 0.16 -13.18
CA VAL A 44 -2.03 -0.24 -11.79
C VAL A 44 -1.89 1.00 -10.93
N PHE A 45 -2.64 1.06 -9.82
CA PHE A 45 -2.41 2.05 -8.78
C PHE A 45 -1.35 1.55 -7.81
N TYR A 46 -0.50 2.47 -7.38
CA TYR A 46 0.53 2.24 -6.38
C TYR A 46 0.47 3.33 -5.32
N ASP A 47 0.79 2.94 -4.09
CA ASP A 47 0.95 3.83 -2.96
C ASP A 47 2.06 3.35 -2.01
N PHE A 48 2.47 4.28 -1.16
CA PHE A 48 3.34 4.03 -0.01
C PHE A 48 2.79 4.87 1.14
N PHE A 49 2.62 4.27 2.32
CA PHE A 49 2.15 4.98 3.50
C PHE A 49 2.75 4.41 4.78
N GLU A 50 2.81 5.23 5.82
CA GLU A 50 3.27 4.86 7.15
C GLU A 50 2.12 5.00 8.14
N THR A 51 1.89 3.96 8.94
CA THR A 51 0.98 4.06 10.09
C THR A 51 1.45 3.13 11.19
N ALA A 52 1.30 3.55 12.45
CA ALA A 52 1.70 2.79 13.64
C ALA A 52 3.16 2.26 13.60
N GLY A 53 4.09 3.02 13.00
CA GLY A 53 5.50 2.62 12.90
C GLY A 53 5.78 1.51 11.88
N MET A 54 4.82 1.20 11.02
CA MET A 54 4.96 0.23 9.92
C MET A 54 4.93 0.96 8.58
N PHE A 55 5.78 0.54 7.65
CA PHE A 55 5.69 0.92 6.25
C PHE A 55 4.81 -0.05 5.50
N PHE A 56 3.95 0.50 4.65
CA PHE A 56 3.11 -0.24 3.74
C PHE A 56 3.33 0.25 2.31
N THR A 57 3.22 -0.68 1.37
CA THR A 57 3.00 -0.35 -0.04
C THR A 57 1.89 -1.23 -0.56
N SER A 58 1.02 -0.63 -1.34
CA SER A 58 -0.08 -1.33 -1.98
C SER A 58 -0.02 -1.23 -3.50
N ARG A 59 -0.63 -2.23 -4.14
CA ARG A 59 -0.85 -2.31 -5.56
C ARG A 59 -2.28 -2.71 -5.83
N LEU A 60 -3.02 -1.87 -6.55
CA LEU A 60 -4.35 -2.20 -7.07
C LEU A 60 -4.28 -2.36 -8.58
N SER A 61 -4.46 -3.58 -9.08
CA SER A 61 -4.41 -3.90 -10.50
C SER A 61 -5.65 -4.62 -10.99
N LYS A 62 -6.03 -4.33 -12.24
CA LYS A 62 -7.04 -5.12 -12.95
C LYS A 62 -6.36 -6.23 -13.75
N GLU A 63 -6.74 -7.48 -13.47
CA GLU A 63 -6.31 -8.66 -14.21
C GLU A 63 -7.55 -9.31 -14.83
N LYS A 64 -7.64 -9.32 -16.17
CA LYS A 64 -8.85 -9.73 -16.90
C LYS A 64 -10.08 -8.94 -16.42
N ASN A 65 -11.03 -9.60 -15.76
CA ASN A 65 -12.25 -9.01 -15.22
C ASN A 65 -12.20 -8.79 -13.70
N ASP A 66 -11.10 -9.16 -13.07
CA ASP A 66 -10.94 -9.13 -11.62
C ASP A 66 -10.05 -7.98 -11.19
N LEU A 67 -10.34 -7.41 -10.02
CA LEU A 67 -9.51 -6.42 -9.36
C LEU A 67 -8.76 -7.11 -8.22
N PHE A 68 -7.45 -6.93 -8.19
CA PHE A 68 -6.58 -7.46 -7.15
C PHE A 68 -5.96 -6.31 -6.37
N PHE A 69 -6.10 -6.36 -5.05
CA PHE A 69 -5.40 -5.50 -4.12
C PHE A 69 -4.31 -6.32 -3.44
N GLU A 70 -3.07 -5.88 -3.58
CA GLU A 70 -1.91 -6.46 -2.91
C GLU A 70 -1.34 -5.44 -1.95
N LEU A 71 -1.07 -5.87 -0.72
CA LEU A 71 -0.49 -5.05 0.35
C LEU A 71 0.72 -5.79 0.90
N MET A 72 1.84 -5.11 0.99
CA MET A 72 3.00 -5.60 1.74
C MET A 72 3.42 -4.54 2.74
N GLY A 73 3.98 -5.00 3.85
CA GLY A 73 4.47 -4.08 4.87
C GLY A 73 5.44 -4.71 5.84
N GLY A 74 6.09 -3.87 6.62
CA GLY A 74 7.11 -4.25 7.59
C GLY A 74 7.29 -3.17 8.64
N MET A 75 7.94 -3.54 9.76
CA MET A 75 8.24 -2.60 10.83
C MET A 75 9.35 -1.65 10.39
N LYS A 76 9.13 -0.33 10.55
CA LYS A 76 10.15 0.70 10.28
C LYS A 76 11.38 0.54 11.19
N SER A 77 11.20 -0.04 12.37
CA SER A 77 12.28 -0.34 13.32
C SER A 77 13.17 -1.50 12.88
N ASP A 78 12.71 -2.39 12.00
CA ASP A 78 13.46 -3.57 11.56
C ASP A 78 14.28 -3.28 10.29
N TYR A 79 15.08 -2.21 10.32
CA TYR A 79 15.87 -1.82 9.16
C TYR A 79 17.31 -2.31 9.28
N ARG A 80 17.93 -2.58 8.12
CA ARG A 80 19.37 -2.75 7.99
C ARG A 80 19.98 -1.55 7.29
N LEU A 81 20.93 -0.89 7.97
CA LEU A 81 21.77 0.16 7.41
C LEU A 81 23.01 -0.46 6.76
N THR A 82 23.25 -0.12 5.51
CA THR A 82 24.52 -0.39 4.83
C THR A 82 25.12 0.91 4.33
N THR A 83 26.42 1.09 4.51
CA THR A 83 27.15 2.30 4.13
C THR A 83 28.26 1.95 3.14
N THR A 84 28.38 2.72 2.05
CA THR A 84 29.52 2.58 1.13
C THR A 84 30.71 3.41 1.62
N GLY A 85 31.91 2.82 1.57
CA GLY A 85 33.17 3.44 1.99
C GLY A 85 33.97 4.08 0.84
N SER A 86 33.30 4.58 -0.20
CA SER A 86 33.92 5.36 -1.27
C SER A 86 33.89 6.86 -0.94
N SER A 87 34.58 7.67 -1.73
CA SER A 87 34.75 9.12 -1.59
C SER A 87 33.47 9.92 -1.28
N GLU A 88 32.31 9.36 -1.61
CA GLU A 88 30.99 9.78 -1.14
C GLU A 88 30.33 8.68 -0.31
N VAL A 89 30.05 8.99 0.95
CA VAL A 89 29.37 8.09 1.89
C VAL A 89 27.89 8.02 1.51
N THR A 90 27.44 6.86 1.04
CA THR A 90 26.01 6.61 0.80
C THR A 90 25.46 5.69 1.87
N ASN A 91 24.41 6.11 2.57
CA ASN A 91 23.67 5.31 3.53
C ASN A 91 22.41 4.75 2.90
N VAL A 92 22.24 3.43 2.95
CA VAL A 92 21.04 2.74 2.46
C VAL A 92 20.33 2.09 3.64
N TYR A 93 19.07 2.47 3.84
CA TYR A 93 18.18 1.85 4.83
C TYR A 93 17.30 0.85 4.09
N SER A 94 17.48 -0.43 4.40
CA SER A 94 16.68 -1.52 3.83
C SER A 94 15.68 -2.02 4.86
N TYR A 95 14.40 -2.11 4.48
CA TYR A 95 13.30 -2.55 5.33
C TYR A 95 12.72 -3.84 4.73
N PRO A 96 12.90 -5.01 5.36
CA PRO A 96 12.32 -6.25 4.88
C PRO A 96 10.80 -6.23 5.10
N PRO A 97 9.99 -6.57 4.08
CA PRO A 97 8.57 -6.81 4.29
C PRO A 97 8.38 -8.00 5.24
N ALA A 98 7.59 -7.81 6.30
CA ALA A 98 7.22 -8.86 7.24
C ALA A 98 6.07 -9.72 6.72
N PHE A 99 5.23 -9.18 5.83
CA PHE A 99 4.11 -9.90 5.23
C PHE A 99 3.78 -9.38 3.83
N VAL A 100 3.07 -10.21 3.08
CA VAL A 100 2.37 -9.85 1.83
C VAL A 100 0.98 -10.45 1.87
N GLN A 101 -0.02 -9.67 1.44
CA GLN A 101 -1.40 -10.08 1.33
C GLN A 101 -1.91 -9.70 -0.04
N ARG A 102 -2.63 -10.61 -0.69
CA ARG A 102 -3.27 -10.36 -1.97
C ARG A 102 -4.71 -10.82 -1.89
N VAL A 103 -5.63 -9.93 -2.21
CA VAL A 103 -7.07 -10.19 -2.17
C VAL A 103 -7.72 -9.81 -3.49
N GLN A 104 -8.67 -10.63 -3.93
CA GLN A 104 -9.53 -10.31 -5.06
C GLN A 104 -10.70 -9.45 -4.55
N LEU A 105 -10.82 -8.23 -5.06
CA LEU A 105 -11.93 -7.34 -4.72
C LEU A 105 -13.19 -7.79 -5.47
N LYS A 106 -14.25 -8.05 -4.73
CA LYS A 106 -15.57 -8.38 -5.29
C LYS A 106 -16.48 -7.17 -5.18
N LYS A 107 -17.20 -6.87 -6.25
CA LYS A 107 -18.26 -5.86 -6.21
C LYS A 107 -19.35 -6.34 -5.26
N LEU A 108 -19.65 -5.55 -4.23
CA LEU A 108 -20.80 -5.80 -3.38
C LEU A 108 -22.06 -5.65 -4.23
N LYS A 109 -22.91 -6.69 -4.26
CA LYS A 109 -24.26 -6.56 -4.81
C LYS A 109 -25.05 -5.71 -3.81
N LYS A 110 -25.38 -4.49 -4.21
CA LYS A 110 -26.44 -3.71 -3.55
C LYS A 110 -27.79 -4.26 -3.95
#